data_AF-X1N3D8-F1
#
_entry.id   AF-X1N3D8-F1
#
_cell.length_a   1.000
_cell.length_b   1.000
_cell.length_c   1.000
_cell.angle_alpha   90.00
_cell.angle_beta   90.00
_cell.angle_gamma   90.00
#
_symmetry.space_group_name_H-M   'P 1'
#
loop_
_entity.id
_entity.type
_entity.pdbx_description
1 polymer ?
#
loop_
_entity_poly.entity_id
_entity_poly.type
_entity_poly.pdbx_seq_one_letter_code
_entity_poly.pdbx_strand_id
1 'polypeptide(L)'
;MTKKGIDKERKNIEESSEDKILTEEYVDKFKIRAENVHKTYLLGTTAVAALRGVDLNVKDQDFVIIMGPSGSGKTYMFLDNARAHHAKLLQPFLEEVREQFELVFLPPYSPDLNEIEKLWQKIKSEVVYNGFYDTFTDFKNALIRALRRKNNS
;
A
#
# COMPACT_ATOMS: atom_id res chain seq x y z
N MET A 1 -16.10 54.45 14.74
CA MET A 1 -15.01 54.45 13.72
C MET A 1 -14.02 53.37 14.12
N THR A 2 -13.72 52.30 13.38
CA THR A 2 -14.14 51.86 12.04
C THR A 2 -13.84 50.35 11.99
N LYS A 3 -14.82 49.50 11.65
CA LYS A 3 -14.69 48.03 11.47
C LYS A 3 -13.83 47.63 10.24
N LYS A 4 -12.80 48.41 9.90
CA LYS A 4 -11.92 48.19 8.74
C LYS A 4 -10.46 47.85 9.12
N GLY A 5 -10.14 47.78 10.40
CA GLY A 5 -8.77 47.49 10.88
C GLY A 5 -8.53 46.04 11.33
N ILE A 6 -9.56 45.28 11.69
CA ILE A 6 -9.40 43.94 12.32
C ILE A 6 -9.46 42.81 11.28
N ASP A 7 -9.98 43.06 10.08
CA ASP A 7 -10.07 42.05 9.01
C ASP A 7 -8.80 41.93 8.14
N LYS A 8 -7.80 42.80 8.32
CA LYS A 8 -6.56 42.77 7.53
C LYS A 8 -5.41 42.02 8.23
N GLU A 9 -5.49 41.81 9.54
CA GLU A 9 -4.54 41.01 10.31
C GLU A 9 -4.91 39.52 10.35
N ARG A 10 -6.14 39.14 9.98
CA ARG A 10 -6.57 37.73 9.84
C ARG A 10 -6.13 37.04 8.55
N LYS A 11 -5.33 37.71 7.70
CA LYS A 11 -4.82 37.14 6.44
C LYS A 11 -3.33 36.80 6.46
N ASN A 12 -2.62 37.03 7.57
CA ASN A 12 -1.17 36.79 7.66
C ASN A 12 -0.76 35.96 8.89
N ILE A 13 -1.69 35.24 9.50
CA ILE A 13 -1.35 34.28 10.56
C ILE A 13 -1.27 32.90 9.90
N GLU A 14 -0.03 32.52 9.60
CA GLU A 14 0.43 31.12 9.59
C GLU A 14 -0.32 30.17 8.65
N GLU A 15 -0.20 30.45 7.35
CA GLU A 15 -0.08 29.37 6.37
C GLU A 15 1.28 28.70 6.62
N SER A 16 1.28 27.77 7.56
CA SER A 16 2.47 27.17 8.14
C SER A 16 3.28 26.45 7.05
N SER A 17 4.59 26.62 7.13
CA SER A 17 5.61 26.02 6.27
C SER A 17 5.58 24.49 6.23
N GLU A 18 4.76 23.83 7.05
CA GLU A 18 4.58 22.37 7.05
C GLU A 18 3.57 21.90 5.99
N ASP A 19 2.58 22.73 5.63
CA ASP A 19 1.60 22.38 4.58
C ASP A 19 2.15 22.57 3.15
N LYS A 20 3.16 23.43 2.98
CA LYS A 20 3.89 23.58 1.70
C LYS A 20 4.87 22.43 1.41
N ILE A 21 5.29 21.68 2.43
CA ILE A 21 6.18 20.52 2.25
C ILE A 21 5.43 19.36 1.58
N LEU A 22 4.10 19.35 1.62
CA LEU A 22 3.29 18.22 1.14
C LEU A 22 2.90 18.29 -0.35
N THR A 23 3.19 19.36 -1.09
CA THR A 23 2.67 19.53 -2.47
C THR A 23 3.69 19.47 -3.59
N GLU A 24 4.99 19.65 -3.32
CA GLU A 24 6.04 19.62 -4.38
C GLU A 24 6.89 18.34 -4.38
N GLU A 25 6.91 17.55 -3.30
CA GLU A 25 7.57 16.23 -3.28
C GLU A 25 6.63 15.09 -3.76
N TYR A 26 5.35 15.39 -4.02
CA TYR A 26 4.35 14.45 -4.52
C TYR A 26 4.21 14.41 -6.05
N VAL A 27 5.19 14.98 -6.77
CA VAL A 27 5.29 14.84 -8.23
C VAL A 27 6.12 13.59 -8.55
N ASP A 28 5.40 12.47 -8.73
CA ASP A 28 5.82 11.29 -9.49
C ASP A 28 7.21 10.68 -9.18
N LYS A 29 7.52 10.47 -7.90
CA LYS A 29 8.72 9.75 -7.49
C LYS A 29 8.44 8.25 -7.44
N PHE A 30 8.92 7.50 -8.44
CA PHE A 30 8.95 6.05 -8.35
C PHE A 30 9.68 5.62 -7.06
N LYS A 31 9.02 4.82 -6.24
CA LYS A 31 9.55 4.25 -4.99
C LYS A 31 10.57 3.14 -5.28
N ILE A 32 10.37 2.41 -6.37
CA ILE A 32 11.35 1.46 -6.92
C ILE A 32 11.58 1.85 -8.37
N ARG A 33 12.84 1.99 -8.77
CA ARG A 33 13.26 2.22 -10.16
C ARG A 33 14.38 1.25 -10.49
N ALA A 34 14.22 0.54 -11.59
CA ALA A 34 15.22 -0.34 -12.15
C ALA A 34 15.30 -0.05 -13.65
N GLU A 35 16.52 0.13 -14.15
CA GLU A 35 16.75 0.53 -15.54
C GLU A 35 17.71 -0.45 -16.20
N ASN A 36 17.38 -0.80 -17.44
CA ASN A 36 18.18 -1.62 -18.31
C ASN A 36 18.63 -2.93 -17.64
N VAL A 37 17.73 -3.57 -16.89
CA VAL A 37 18.06 -4.73 -16.07
C VAL A 37 18.33 -5.94 -16.96
N HIS A 38 19.51 -6.52 -16.78
CA HIS A 38 19.94 -7.73 -17.45
C HIS A 38 20.23 -8.82 -16.44
N LYS A 39 19.81 -10.05 -16.75
CA LYS A 39 20.14 -11.22 -15.96
C LYS A 39 20.27 -12.41 -16.88
N THR A 40 21.44 -13.03 -16.86
CA THR A 40 21.70 -14.30 -17.54
C THR A 40 22.10 -15.32 -16.50
N TYR A 41 21.40 -16.44 -16.45
CA TYR A 41 21.77 -17.58 -15.62
C TYR A 41 22.64 -18.54 -16.41
N LEU A 42 23.74 -18.99 -15.81
CA LEU A 42 24.56 -20.07 -16.33
C LEU A 42 24.02 -21.38 -15.78
N LEU A 43 23.40 -22.18 -16.64
CA LEU A 43 22.83 -23.48 -16.33
C LEU A 43 23.71 -24.54 -17.00
N GLY A 44 24.72 -25.01 -16.25
CA GLY A 44 25.75 -25.90 -16.76
C GLY A 44 26.57 -25.23 -17.88
N THR A 45 26.47 -25.75 -19.10
CA THR A 45 27.14 -25.22 -20.29
C THR A 45 26.30 -24.19 -21.07
N THR A 46 25.04 -23.97 -20.67
CA THR A 46 24.11 -23.10 -21.39
C THR A 46 23.90 -21.78 -20.65
N ALA A 47 23.89 -20.66 -21.38
CA ALA A 47 23.55 -19.35 -20.85
C ALA A 47 22.11 -18.98 -21.21
N VAL A 48 21.26 -18.78 -20.20
CA VAL A 48 19.85 -18.40 -20.38
C VAL A 48 19.66 -16.95 -19.94
N ALA A 49 19.44 -16.06 -20.91
CA ALA A 49 19.11 -14.67 -20.66
C ALA A 49 17.67 -14.56 -20.13
N ALA A 50 17.53 -14.43 -18.81
CA ALA A 50 16.26 -14.29 -18.09
C ALA A 50 15.68 -12.87 -18.15
N LEU A 51 16.53 -11.84 -18.09
CA LEU A 51 16.14 -10.44 -18.29
C LEU A 51 17.03 -9.82 -19.36
N ARG A 52 16.43 -9.11 -20.32
CA ARG A 52 17.07 -8.54 -21.51
C ARG A 52 16.79 -7.04 -21.61
N GLY A 53 17.41 -6.24 -20.73
CA GLY A 53 17.25 -4.80 -20.73
C GLY A 53 15.85 -4.36 -20.33
N VAL A 54 15.36 -4.84 -19.18
CA VAL A 54 14.02 -4.53 -18.68
C VAL A 54 14.07 -3.31 -17.77
N ASP A 55 13.16 -2.35 -18.03
CA ASP A 55 12.90 -1.22 -17.14
C ASP A 55 11.68 -1.52 -16.25
N LEU A 56 11.76 -1.17 -14.96
CA LEU A 56 10.66 -1.29 -14.01
C LEU A 56 10.59 -0.06 -13.12
N ASN A 57 9.42 0.54 -13.07
CA ASN A 57 9.14 1.70 -12.24
C ASN A 57 7.89 1.39 -11.40
N VAL A 58 8.02 1.46 -10.08
CA VAL A 58 6.94 1.19 -9.11
C VAL A 58 6.74 2.43 -8.26
N LYS A 59 5.54 2.99 -8.28
CA LYS A 59 5.16 4.16 -7.48
C LYS A 59 4.78 3.74 -6.05
N ASP A 60 4.63 4.73 -5.18
CA ASP A 60 4.02 4.45 -3.88
C ASP A 60 2.57 3.98 -4.08
N GLN A 61 2.14 2.99 -3.28
CA GLN A 61 0.82 2.34 -3.35
C GLN A 61 0.60 1.42 -4.57
N ASP A 62 1.57 1.29 -5.48
CA ASP A 62 1.51 0.25 -6.50
C ASP A 62 1.60 -1.14 -5.84
N PHE A 63 0.71 -2.02 -6.28
CA PHE A 63 0.75 -3.43 -5.92
C PHE A 63 1.31 -4.23 -7.09
N VAL A 64 2.52 -4.77 -6.92
CA VAL A 64 3.24 -5.50 -7.98
C VAL A 64 3.31 -6.97 -7.62
N ILE A 65 2.95 -7.83 -8.57
CA ILE A 65 3.06 -9.28 -8.46
C ILE A 65 4.02 -9.76 -9.56
N ILE A 66 5.03 -10.55 -9.18
CA ILE A 66 5.90 -11.23 -10.13
C ILE A 66 5.34 -12.63 -10.36
N MET A 67 4.82 -12.86 -11.56
CA MET A 67 4.25 -14.14 -11.97
C MET A 67 5.22 -14.87 -12.91
N GLY A 68 5.32 -16.19 -12.77
CA GLY A 68 6.21 -17.00 -13.61
C GLY A 68 5.77 -18.46 -13.63
N PRO A 69 6.11 -19.20 -14.70
CA PRO A 69 5.64 -20.57 -14.93
C PRO A 69 6.05 -21.60 -13.87
N SER A 70 6.98 -21.27 -12.97
CA SER A 70 7.59 -22.21 -12.02
C SER A 70 7.73 -21.70 -10.57
N GLY A 71 7.02 -20.64 -10.17
CA GLY A 71 7.31 -19.95 -8.89
C GLY A 71 6.57 -20.40 -7.63
N SER A 72 5.25 -20.63 -7.66
CA SER A 72 4.48 -20.91 -6.43
C SER A 72 3.18 -21.70 -6.64
N GLY A 73 2.91 -22.15 -7.86
CA GLY A 73 1.57 -22.61 -8.22
C GLY A 73 0.55 -21.46 -8.20
N LYS A 74 -0.74 -21.82 -8.20
CA LYS A 74 -1.82 -20.84 -8.17
C LYS A 74 -1.87 -20.13 -6.82
N THR A 75 -1.79 -18.80 -6.84
CA THR A 75 -1.85 -17.95 -5.65
C THR A 75 -3.30 -17.56 -5.39
N TYR A 76 -3.78 -17.82 -4.16
CA TYR A 76 -5.10 -17.40 -3.71
C TYR A 76 -4.97 -16.23 -2.74
N MET A 77 -5.65 -15.13 -3.03
CA MET A 77 -5.77 -13.99 -2.12
C MET A 77 -7.17 -13.95 -1.54
N PHE A 78 -7.27 -14.15 -0.22
CA PHE A 78 -8.54 -14.11 0.49
C PHE A 78 -8.88 -12.66 0.85
N LEU A 79 -10.08 -12.22 0.45
CA LEU A 79 -10.58 -10.86 0.65
C LEU A 79 -11.95 -10.89 1.33
N ASP A 80 -12.27 -9.81 2.04
CA ASP A 80 -13.64 -9.54 2.47
C ASP A 80 -14.49 -9.01 1.30
N ASN A 81 -15.80 -8.85 1.53
CA ASN A 81 -16.74 -8.36 0.52
C ASN A 81 -16.78 -6.81 0.43
N ALA A 82 -15.72 -6.10 0.82
CA ALA A 82 -15.67 -4.65 0.64
C ALA A 82 -15.83 -4.30 -0.85
N ARG A 83 -16.68 -3.30 -1.15
CA ARG A 83 -17.02 -2.94 -2.54
C ARG A 83 -15.80 -2.61 -3.40
N ALA A 84 -14.74 -2.09 -2.78
CA ALA A 84 -13.48 -1.79 -3.46
C ALA A 84 -12.82 -3.05 -4.04
N HIS A 85 -12.93 -4.20 -3.37
CA HIS A 85 -12.39 -5.48 -3.85
C HIS A 85 -13.14 -6.04 -5.07
N HIS A 86 -14.38 -5.59 -5.30
CA HIS A 86 -15.19 -5.97 -6.46
C HIS A 86 -15.06 -4.98 -7.63
N ALA A 87 -13.97 -4.19 -7.67
CA ALA A 87 -13.74 -3.24 -8.75
C ALA A 87 -13.73 -3.94 -10.12
N LYS A 88 -14.74 -3.65 -10.95
CA LYS A 88 -14.88 -4.23 -12.30
C LYS A 88 -13.67 -3.99 -13.19
N LEU A 89 -12.93 -2.92 -12.94
CA LEU A 89 -11.70 -2.57 -13.64
C LEU A 89 -10.65 -3.70 -13.60
N LEU A 90 -10.60 -4.48 -12.53
CA LEU A 90 -9.62 -5.56 -12.35
C LEU A 90 -10.02 -6.87 -13.05
N GLN A 91 -11.28 -7.03 -13.45
CA GLN A 91 -11.79 -8.29 -13.99
C GLN A 91 -11.05 -8.76 -15.25
N PRO A 92 -10.74 -7.91 -16.25
CA PRO A 92 -9.99 -8.34 -17.43
C PRO A 92 -8.60 -8.88 -17.09
N PHE A 93 -7.90 -8.20 -16.17
CA PHE A 93 -6.58 -8.62 -15.70
C PHE A 93 -6.66 -9.95 -14.93
N LEU A 94 -7.62 -10.08 -14.01
CA LEU A 94 -7.80 -11.30 -13.21
C LEU A 94 -8.13 -12.52 -14.07
N GLU A 95 -8.88 -12.35 -15.16
CA GLU A 95 -9.17 -13.45 -16.08
C GLU A 95 -7.92 -13.87 -16.86
N GLU A 96 -7.08 -12.90 -17.28
CA GLU A 96 -5.81 -13.17 -17.97
C GLU A 96 -4.83 -13.99 -17.10
N VAL A 97 -4.80 -13.72 -15.80
CA VAL A 97 -3.89 -14.39 -14.86
C VAL A 97 -4.53 -15.52 -14.05
N ARG A 98 -5.78 -15.92 -14.35
CA ARG A 98 -6.61 -16.82 -13.52
C ARG A 98 -5.98 -18.16 -13.17
N GLU A 99 -5.14 -18.70 -14.05
CA GLU A 99 -4.42 -19.96 -13.83
C GLU A 99 -3.31 -19.81 -12.78
N GLN A 100 -2.82 -18.59 -12.55
CA GLN A 100 -1.72 -18.26 -11.64
C GLN A 100 -2.18 -17.47 -10.41
N PHE A 101 -3.28 -16.73 -10.49
CA PHE A 101 -3.78 -15.86 -9.43
C PHE A 101 -5.31 -15.81 -9.38
N GLU A 102 -5.89 -15.98 -8.18
CA GLU A 102 -7.34 -15.90 -7.98
C GLU A 102 -7.69 -15.16 -6.68
N LEU A 103 -8.67 -14.25 -6.76
CA LEU A 103 -9.26 -13.61 -5.59
C LEU A 103 -10.38 -14.49 -5.04
N VAL A 104 -10.28 -14.86 -3.76
CA VAL A 104 -11.29 -15.65 -3.06
C VAL A 104 -12.00 -14.75 -2.05
N PHE A 105 -13.31 -14.63 -2.19
CA PHE A 105 -14.12 -13.82 -1.28
C PHE A 105 -14.66 -14.67 -0.14
N LEU A 106 -14.52 -14.16 1.09
CA LEU A 106 -15.06 -14.83 2.27
C LEU A 106 -16.61 -14.81 2.26
N PRO A 107 -17.27 -15.82 2.85
CA PRO A 107 -18.73 -15.82 2.96
C PRO A 107 -19.22 -14.57 3.72
N PRO A 108 -20.41 -14.03 3.38
CA PRO A 108 -20.99 -12.90 4.10
C PRO A 108 -21.07 -13.18 5.60
N TYR A 109 -20.79 -12.17 6.43
CA TYR A 109 -20.89 -12.23 7.89
C TYR A 109 -20.08 -13.36 8.54
N SER A 110 -18.93 -13.72 7.98
CA SER A 110 -17.98 -14.69 8.59
C SER A 110 -16.75 -14.00 9.21
N PRO A 111 -16.91 -13.16 10.24
CA PRO A 111 -15.79 -12.43 10.85
C PRO A 111 -14.75 -13.36 11.47
N ASP A 112 -15.15 -14.56 11.90
CA ASP A 112 -14.26 -15.56 12.51
C ASP A 112 -13.21 -16.12 11.54
N LEU A 113 -13.52 -16.08 10.23
CA LEU A 113 -12.61 -16.50 9.15
C LEU A 113 -11.72 -15.37 8.64
N ASN A 114 -12.02 -14.13 9.02
CA ASN A 114 -11.23 -12.98 8.62
C ASN A 114 -10.13 -12.71 9.65
N GLU A 115 -8.98 -13.36 9.50
CA GLU A 115 -7.81 -13.14 10.39
C GLU A 115 -7.40 -11.66 10.50
N ILE A 116 -7.74 -10.83 9.50
CA ILE A 116 -7.52 -9.39 9.58
C ILE A 116 -8.36 -8.74 10.70
N GLU A 117 -9.55 -9.27 11.02
CA GLU A 117 -10.40 -8.75 12.11
C GLU A 117 -9.77 -9.02 13.47
N LYS A 118 -9.14 -10.18 13.66
CA LYS A 118 -8.39 -10.49 14.87
C LYS A 118 -7.19 -9.56 15.01
N LEU A 119 -6.48 -9.30 13.91
CA LEU A 119 -5.43 -8.28 13.85
C LEU A 119 -5.98 -6.89 14.21
N TRP A 120 -7.12 -6.49 13.64
CA TRP A 120 -7.75 -5.20 13.92
C TRP A 120 -8.20 -5.05 15.36
N GLN A 121 -8.79 -6.08 15.96
CA GLN A 121 -9.16 -6.07 17.38
C GLN A 121 -7.93 -5.82 18.26
N LYS A 122 -6.82 -6.52 17.99
CA LYS A 122 -5.58 -6.32 18.72
C LYS A 122 -5.01 -4.91 18.52
N ILE A 123 -4.92 -4.43 17.28
CA ILE A 123 -4.47 -3.07 16.98
C ILE A 123 -5.33 -2.03 17.70
N LYS A 124 -6.66 -2.18 17.67
CA LYS A 124 -7.58 -1.27 18.37
C LYS A 124 -7.31 -1.25 19.87
N SER A 125 -7.09 -2.42 20.47
CA SER A 125 -6.74 -2.49 21.90
C SER A 125 -5.42 -1.79 22.23
N GLU A 126 -4.40 -1.89 21.38
CA GLU A 126 -3.08 -1.33 21.67
C GLU A 126 -2.95 0.16 21.32
N VAL A 127 -3.58 0.59 20.22
CA VAL A 127 -3.39 1.91 19.62
C VAL A 127 -4.59 2.81 19.88
N VAL A 128 -5.81 2.32 19.69
CA VAL A 128 -7.01 3.16 19.69
C VAL A 128 -7.58 3.35 21.10
N TYR A 129 -7.63 2.29 21.89
CA TYR A 129 -8.23 2.35 23.23
C TYR A 129 -7.27 2.84 24.31
N ASN A 130 -5.96 2.73 24.07
CA ASN A 130 -4.92 3.03 25.06
C ASN A 130 -4.13 4.32 24.79
N GLY A 131 -4.51 5.11 23.79
CA GLY A 131 -3.77 6.31 23.39
C GLY A 131 -4.68 7.44 22.92
N PHE A 132 -4.34 8.65 23.31
CA PHE A 132 -4.86 9.88 22.71
C PHE A 132 -3.75 10.48 21.84
N TYR A 133 -4.11 10.99 20.66
CA TYR A 133 -3.17 11.53 19.68
C TYR A 133 -3.60 12.93 19.29
N ASP A 134 -2.70 13.88 19.46
CA ASP A 134 -2.97 15.29 19.12
C ASP A 134 -2.98 15.51 17.61
N THR A 135 -2.25 14.68 16.85
CA THR A 135 -2.20 14.75 15.38
C THR A 135 -2.44 13.39 14.72
N PHE A 136 -2.91 13.43 13.46
CA PHE A 136 -3.01 12.22 12.64
C PHE A 136 -1.66 11.54 12.41
N THR A 137 -0.57 12.31 12.35
CA THR A 137 0.80 11.79 12.21
C THR A 137 1.19 10.94 13.42
N ASP A 138 0.85 11.38 14.63
CA ASP A 138 1.13 10.62 15.86
C ASP A 138 0.35 9.31 15.90
N PHE A 139 -0.93 9.37 15.52
CA PHE A 139 -1.77 8.18 15.36
C PHE A 139 -1.17 7.20 14.32
N LYS A 140 -0.80 7.70 13.14
CA LYS A 140 -0.18 6.90 12.06
C LYS A 140 1.12 6.24 12.52
N ASN A 141 1.98 6.97 13.23
CA ASN A 141 3.24 6.45 13.75
C ASN A 141 3.01 5.36 14.81
N ALA A 142 2.04 5.55 15.71
CA ALA A 142 1.68 4.54 16.70
C ALA A 142 1.12 3.27 16.05
N LEU A 143 0.27 3.41 15.03
CA LEU A 143 -0.26 2.30 14.23
C LEU A 143 0.87 1.50 13.56
N ILE A 144 1.82 2.17 12.89
CA ILE A 144 2.97 1.52 12.24
C ILE A 144 3.83 0.77 13.27
N ARG A 145 4.05 1.36 14.45
CA ARG A 145 4.81 0.70 15.54
C ARG A 145 4.10 -0.56 16.04
N ALA A 146 2.79 -0.54 16.21
CA ALA A 146 2.02 -1.71 16.64
C ALA A 146 2.08 -2.85 15.60
N LEU A 147 1.94 -2.51 14.32
CA LEU A 147 2.07 -3.47 13.22
C LEU A 147 3.47 -4.11 13.18
N ARG A 148 4.54 -3.30 13.35
CA ARG A 148 5.92 -3.81 13.36
C ARG A 148 6.23 -4.71 14.55
N ARG A 149 5.65 -4.46 15.73
CA ARG A 149 5.84 -5.31 16.92
C ARG A 149 5.30 -6.73 16.69
N LYS A 150 4.16 -6.88 16.00
CA LYS A 150 3.57 -8.19 15.72
C LYS A 150 4.43 -9.06 14.79
N ASN A 151 5.19 -8.49 13.86
CA ASN A 151 6.01 -9.26 12.94
C ASN A 151 7.25 -9.91 13.60
N ASN A 152 7.56 -9.55 14.86
CA ASN A 152 8.73 -10.04 15.60
C ASN A 152 8.37 -10.89 16.84
N SER A 153 7.12 -11.36 16.97
CA SER A 153 6.61 -12.15 18.12
C SER A 153 6.05 -13.49 17.70
#